data_AF-A0A7S3RVK3-F1
#
_entry.id   AF-A0A7S3RVK3-F1
#
_cell.length_a   1.000
_cell.length_b   1.000
_cell.length_c   1.000
_cell.angle_alpha   90.00
_cell.angle_beta   90.00
_cell.angle_gamma   90.00
#
_symmetry.space_group_name_H-M   'P 1'
#
loop_
_entity.id
_entity.type
_entity.pdbx_description
1 polymer ?
#
loop_
_entity_poly.entity_id
_entity_poly.type
_entity_poly.pdbx_seq_one_letter_code
_entity_poly.pdbx_strand_id
1 'polypeptide(L)'
;LAKQQGFSDKQIALALGSDETAVRAHRKVEGVLPVVKQIDTLAAEFPAQTNYLYMTYNGTHSDQEVRTRGAPHKPTDHEVSTIVLGCGAYRIGSSVEFDWCAVSCIRTLRK
;
A
#
# COMPACT_ATOMS: atom_id res chain seq x y z
N LEU A 1 -0.25 19.17 -1.47
CA LEU A 1 -1.34 19.32 -2.47
C LEU A 1 -1.24 18.31 -3.62
N ALA A 2 -0.20 18.31 -4.47
CA ALA A 2 -0.14 17.40 -5.64
C ALA A 2 -0.38 15.91 -5.30
N LYS A 3 0.23 15.41 -4.21
CA LYS A 3 0.00 14.02 -3.76
C LYS A 3 -1.42 13.75 -3.26
N GLN A 4 -2.05 14.74 -2.62
CA GLN A 4 -3.46 14.68 -2.17
C GLN A 4 -4.44 14.66 -3.36
N GLN A 5 -4.05 15.27 -4.48
CA GLN A 5 -4.80 15.26 -5.74
C GLN A 5 -4.54 14.00 -6.59
N GLY A 6 -3.71 13.07 -6.13
CA GLY A 6 -3.46 11.79 -6.81
C GLY A 6 -2.32 11.78 -7.82
N PHE A 7 -1.51 12.84 -7.95
CA PHE A 7 -0.38 12.83 -8.87
C PHE A 7 0.70 11.83 -8.42
N SER A 8 1.07 10.93 -9.34
CA SER A 8 2.18 10.00 -9.16
C SER A 8 3.54 10.73 -9.15
N ASP A 9 4.55 10.10 -8.55
CA ASP A 9 5.92 10.66 -8.54
C ASP A 9 6.43 10.82 -9.99
N LYS A 10 6.04 9.91 -10.90
CA LYS A 10 6.32 9.98 -12.34
C LYS A 10 5.73 11.21 -13.02
N GLN A 11 4.46 11.52 -12.75
CA GLN A 11 3.81 12.70 -13.35
C GLN A 11 4.44 14.01 -12.84
N ILE A 12 4.79 14.07 -11.55
CA ILE A 12 5.49 15.21 -10.96
C ILE A 12 6.88 15.36 -11.58
N ALA A 13 7.62 14.25 -11.73
CA ALA A 13 8.93 14.24 -12.37
C ALA A 13 8.86 14.79 -13.80
N LEU A 14 7.88 14.36 -14.60
CA LEU A 14 7.67 14.87 -15.95
C LEU A 14 7.40 16.38 -15.96
N ALA A 15 6.56 16.88 -15.06
CA ALA A 15 6.23 18.30 -14.96
C ALA A 15 7.42 19.17 -14.53
N LEU A 16 8.36 18.61 -13.76
CA LEU A 16 9.54 19.30 -13.25
C LEU A 16 10.80 19.10 -14.11
N GLY A 17 10.74 18.27 -15.16
CA GLY A 17 11.93 17.86 -15.91
C GLY A 17 12.94 17.07 -15.05
N SER A 18 12.45 16.30 -14.08
CA SER A 18 13.24 15.51 -13.14
C SER A 18 13.05 14.00 -13.35
N ASP A 19 13.69 13.19 -12.50
CA ASP A 19 13.53 11.74 -12.47
C ASP A 19 12.55 11.30 -11.36
N GLU A 20 11.80 10.21 -11.61
CA GLU A 20 10.83 9.67 -10.65
C GLU A 20 11.49 9.31 -9.30
N THR A 21 12.70 8.75 -9.33
CA THR A 21 13.41 8.34 -8.12
C THR A 21 13.87 9.55 -7.30
N ALA A 22 14.29 10.63 -7.95
CA ALA A 22 14.66 11.88 -7.30
C ALA A 22 13.45 12.52 -6.61
N VAL A 23 12.31 12.61 -7.31
CA VAL A 23 11.04 13.10 -6.73
C VAL A 23 10.61 12.24 -5.55
N ARG A 24 10.70 10.90 -5.67
CA ARG A 24 10.38 9.97 -4.58
C ARG A 24 11.29 10.17 -3.37
N ALA A 25 12.60 10.33 -3.59
CA ALA A 25 13.56 10.54 -2.51
C ALA A 25 13.27 11.85 -1.77
N HIS A 26 13.11 12.96 -2.51
CA HIS A 26 12.78 14.26 -1.94
C HIS A 26 11.45 14.20 -1.16
N ARG A 27 10.40 13.61 -1.75
CA ARG A 27 9.11 13.43 -1.09
C ARG A 27 9.23 12.70 0.25
N LYS A 28 10.10 11.69 0.35
CA LYS A 28 10.35 10.95 1.61
C LYS A 28 11.11 11.79 2.63
N VAL A 29 12.11 12.57 2.20
CA VAL A 29 12.89 13.47 3.07
C VAL A 29 11.98 14.54 3.69
N GLU A 30 11.05 15.08 2.91
CA GLU A 30 10.05 16.06 3.38
C GLU A 30 8.93 15.44 4.23
N GLY A 31 8.99 14.13 4.53
CA GLY A 31 7.97 13.45 5.32
C GLY A 31 6.61 13.30 4.64
N VAL A 32 6.52 13.56 3.33
CA VAL A 32 5.27 13.46 2.56
C VAL A 32 5.02 11.98 2.21
N LEU A 33 4.48 11.25 3.19
CA LEU A 33 4.16 9.83 3.10
C LEU A 33 2.64 9.62 3.12
N PRO A 34 2.12 8.62 2.38
CA PRO A 34 0.72 8.25 2.52
C PRO A 34 0.47 7.58 3.87
N VAL A 35 -0.74 7.67 4.37
CA VAL A 35 -1.25 6.91 5.53
C VAL A 35 -2.11 5.75 5.07
N VAL A 36 -2.23 4.72 5.90
CA VAL A 36 -3.06 3.53 5.65
C VAL A 36 -4.41 3.69 6.32
N LYS A 37 -5.48 3.55 5.55
CA LYS A 37 -6.87 3.64 6.02
C LYS A 37 -7.63 2.34 5.79
N GLN A 38 -8.55 2.05 6.68
CA GLN A 38 -9.38 0.84 6.66
C GLN A 38 -10.74 1.12 6.01
N ILE A 39 -11.25 0.14 5.27
CA ILE A 39 -12.62 0.15 4.76
C ILE A 39 -13.49 -0.59 5.77
N ASP A 40 -14.38 0.13 6.44
CA ASP A 40 -15.19 -0.37 7.55
C ASP A 40 -16.70 -0.41 7.26
N THR A 41 -17.14 0.04 6.08
CA THR A 41 -18.55 0.20 5.63
C THR A 41 -19.38 1.24 6.38
N LEU A 42 -18.88 1.81 7.49
CA LEU A 42 -19.62 2.67 8.41
C LEU A 42 -18.92 4.02 8.65
N ALA A 43 -17.93 4.38 7.84
CA ALA A 43 -17.19 5.64 7.94
C ALA A 43 -16.62 5.89 9.35
N ALA A 44 -16.00 4.85 9.93
CA ALA A 44 -15.41 4.81 11.26
C ALA A 44 -16.39 4.98 12.44
N GLU A 45 -17.70 4.77 12.25
CA GLU A 45 -18.65 4.74 13.38
C GLU A 45 -18.32 3.61 14.36
N PHE A 46 -17.92 2.45 13.83
CA PHE A 46 -17.52 1.29 14.61
C PHE A 46 -16.18 0.73 14.12
N PRO A 47 -15.37 0.14 15.04
CA PRO A 47 -14.11 -0.47 14.65
C PRO A 47 -14.36 -1.70 13.77
N ALA A 48 -13.74 -1.73 12.59
CA ALA A 48 -13.82 -2.88 11.69
C ALA A 48 -12.85 -3.99 12.11
N GLN A 49 -13.33 -5.24 12.06
CA GLN A 49 -12.55 -6.43 12.38
C GLN A 49 -11.64 -6.90 11.23
N THR A 50 -11.83 -6.37 10.03
CA THR A 50 -11.18 -6.83 8.78
C THR A 50 -10.13 -5.84 8.28
N ASN A 51 -8.92 -6.32 7.96
CA ASN A 51 -7.86 -5.47 7.40
C ASN A 51 -7.99 -5.32 5.87
N TYR A 52 -9.09 -4.74 5.40
CA TYR A 52 -9.23 -4.29 4.01
C TYR A 52 -8.80 -2.83 3.90
N LEU A 53 -7.65 -2.58 3.27
CA LEU A 53 -6.89 -1.34 3.44
C LEU A 53 -6.64 -0.62 2.11
N TYR A 54 -6.48 0.69 2.19
CA TYR A 54 -5.98 1.52 1.08
C TYR A 54 -5.02 2.61 1.61
N MET A 55 -4.27 3.23 0.70
CA MET A 55 -3.34 4.32 1.03
C MET A 55 -3.89 5.67 0.55
N THR A 56 -3.71 6.71 1.36
CA THR A 56 -4.13 8.07 1.00
C THR A 56 -3.16 9.12 1.54
N TYR A 57 -3.05 10.26 0.85
CA TYR A 57 -2.37 11.46 1.35
C TYR A 57 -3.34 12.43 2.05
N ASN A 58 -4.63 12.12 2.06
CA ASN A 58 -5.68 12.93 2.69
C ASN A 58 -6.00 12.37 4.09
N GLY A 59 -4.99 12.20 4.92
CA GLY A 59 -5.15 11.71 6.30
C GLY A 59 -3.96 12.11 7.17
N THR A 60 -4.18 12.13 8.48
CA THR A 60 -3.17 12.57 9.47
C THR A 60 -2.49 11.43 10.20
N HIS A 61 -3.10 10.25 10.23
CA HIS A 61 -2.61 9.04 10.89
C HIS A 61 -3.12 7.79 10.15
N SER A 62 -2.46 6.65 10.38
CA SER A 62 -2.92 5.35 9.87
C SER A 62 -3.87 4.69 10.86
N ASP A 63 -4.91 4.00 10.38
CA ASP A 63 -5.90 3.31 11.23
C ASP A 63 -5.34 2.02 11.84
N GLN A 64 -4.36 1.43 11.15
CA GLN A 64 -3.61 0.26 11.61
C GLN A 64 -2.14 0.65 11.78
N GLU A 65 -1.50 0.11 12.82
CA GLU A 65 -0.06 0.29 12.99
C GLU A 65 0.68 -0.37 11.83
N VAL A 66 1.32 0.46 11.00
CA VAL A 66 2.18 -0.03 9.94
C VAL A 66 3.44 -0.57 10.60
N ARG A 67 3.50 -1.90 10.77
CA ARG A 67 4.70 -2.63 11.21
C ARG A 67 5.80 -2.44 10.16
N THR A 68 6.55 -1.36 10.28
CA THR A 68 7.73 -1.12 9.46
C THR A 68 8.91 -1.85 10.05
N ARG A 69 9.76 -2.40 9.17
CA ARG A 69 11.07 -2.95 9.56
C ARG A 69 11.91 -1.78 10.12
N GLY A 70 11.89 -1.58 11.44
CA GLY A 70 12.56 -0.46 12.14
C GLY A 70 11.74 0.28 13.20
N ALA A 71 10.45 -0.03 13.40
CA ALA A 71 9.70 0.45 14.57
C ALA A 71 10.23 -0.18 15.87
N PRO A 72 10.18 0.50 17.04
CA PRO A 72 10.81 0.04 18.28
C PRO A 72 10.16 -1.19 18.93
N HIS A 73 9.22 -1.86 18.26
CA HIS A 73 8.67 -3.11 18.75
C HIS A 73 9.60 -4.27 18.35
N LYS A 74 10.11 -4.94 19.37
CA LYS A 74 11.01 -6.10 19.29
C LYS A 74 10.40 -7.15 18.34
N PRO A 75 11.13 -7.65 17.32
CA PRO A 75 10.63 -8.76 16.52
C PRO A 75 10.47 -9.96 17.45
N THR A 76 9.22 -10.38 17.70
CA THR A 76 8.95 -11.70 18.25
C THR A 76 9.26 -12.73 17.18
N ASP A 77 9.77 -13.90 17.56
CA ASP A 77 10.33 -14.96 16.70
C ASP A 77 9.37 -15.56 15.63
N HIS A 78 8.19 -14.96 15.39
CA HIS A 78 7.09 -15.53 14.61
C HIS A 78 6.58 -14.71 13.41
N GLU A 79 7.21 -13.58 13.04
CA GLU A 79 6.57 -12.62 12.12
C GLU A 79 7.30 -12.38 10.79
N VAL A 80 7.54 -13.43 10.00
CA VAL A 80 7.84 -13.25 8.57
C VAL A 80 6.52 -13.11 7.81
N SER A 81 6.15 -11.87 7.46
CA SER A 81 5.03 -11.64 6.55
C SER A 81 5.44 -11.86 5.11
N THR A 82 4.57 -12.50 4.33
CA THR A 82 4.77 -12.72 2.89
C THR A 82 3.81 -11.85 2.09
N ILE A 83 4.33 -11.13 1.10
CA ILE A 83 3.53 -10.31 0.17
C ILE A 83 3.31 -11.11 -1.12
N VAL A 84 2.06 -11.24 -1.55
CA VAL A 84 1.69 -11.80 -2.85
C VAL A 84 1.18 -10.66 -3.73
N LEU A 85 1.82 -10.43 -4.87
CA LEU A 85 1.42 -9.41 -5.85
C LEU A 85 0.46 -10.02 -6.87
N GLY A 86 -0.71 -9.39 -7.05
CA GLY A 86 -1.71 -9.82 -8.03
C GLY A 86 -1.40 -9.39 -9.47
N CYS A 87 -2.24 -9.80 -10.42
CA CYS A 87 -2.07 -9.53 -11.85
C CYS A 87 -2.50 -8.13 -12.31
N GLY A 88 -3.22 -7.37 -11.47
CA GLY A 88 -3.86 -6.12 -11.87
C GLY A 88 -5.07 -6.37 -12.77
N ALA A 89 -5.40 -5.41 -13.64
CA ALA A 89 -6.55 -5.51 -14.53
C ALA A 89 -6.36 -6.58 -15.61
N TYR A 90 -7.44 -7.32 -15.92
CA TYR A 90 -7.42 -8.33 -16.97
C TYR A 90 -7.25 -7.72 -18.36
N ARG A 91 -6.50 -8.43 -19.20
CA ARG A 91 -6.25 -8.11 -20.61
C ARG A 91 -5.99 -9.41 -21.37
N ILE A 92 -6.11 -9.39 -22.70
CA ILE A 92 -5.78 -10.56 -23.52
C ILE A 92 -4.35 -11.01 -23.22
N GLY A 93 -4.19 -12.30 -22.88
CA GLY A 93 -2.91 -12.86 -22.43
C GLY A 93 -2.58 -12.69 -20.93
N SER A 94 -3.46 -12.06 -20.15
CA SER A 94 -3.36 -11.94 -18.69
C SER A 94 -4.76 -11.93 -18.08
N SER A 95 -5.30 -13.12 -17.78
CA SER A 95 -6.67 -13.32 -17.30
C SER A 95 -6.69 -14.07 -15.95
N VAL A 96 -7.83 -14.71 -15.67
CA VAL A 96 -8.16 -15.40 -14.41
C VAL A 96 -7.13 -16.44 -13.98
N GLU A 97 -6.37 -17.02 -14.91
CA GLU A 97 -5.29 -17.96 -14.61
C GLU A 97 -4.23 -17.37 -13.67
N PHE A 98 -3.93 -16.07 -13.79
CA PHE A 98 -2.96 -15.41 -12.91
C PHE A 98 -3.54 -15.09 -11.53
N ASP A 99 -4.83 -14.76 -11.46
CA ASP A 99 -5.54 -14.58 -10.18
C ASP A 99 -5.65 -15.92 -9.43
N TRP A 100 -5.94 -17.01 -10.16
CA TRP A 100 -5.97 -18.36 -9.59
C TRP A 100 -4.63 -18.77 -8.97
N CYS A 101 -3.51 -18.48 -9.65
CA CYS A 101 -2.17 -18.70 -9.10
C CYS A 101 -1.93 -17.91 -7.81
N ALA A 102 -2.28 -16.61 -7.78
CA ALA A 102 -2.12 -15.77 -6.60
C ALA A 102 -2.97 -16.24 -5.43
N VAL A 103 -4.25 -16.55 -5.66
CA VAL A 103 -5.17 -17.08 -4.63
C VAL A 103 -4.69 -18.44 -4.11
N SER A 104 -4.19 -19.32 -4.99
CA SER A 104 -3.65 -20.62 -4.59
C SER A 104 -2.39 -20.48 -3.72
N CYS A 105 -1.50 -19.55 -4.05
CA CYS A 105 -0.35 -19.19 -3.24
C CYS A 105 -0.77 -18.67 -1.86
N ILE A 106 -1.70 -17.70 -1.80
CA ILE A 106 -2.23 -17.14 -0.55
C ILE A 106 -2.84 -18.22 0.33
N ARG A 107 -3.66 -19.11 -0.25
CA ARG A 107 -4.28 -20.23 0.48
C ARG A 107 -3.25 -21.24 1.01
N THR A 108 -2.13 -21.40 0.30
CA THR A 108 -1.04 -22.30 0.72
C THR A 108 -0.23 -21.70 1.85
N LEU A 109 0.11 -20.41 1.76
CA LEU A 109 0.87 -19.69 2.80
C LEU A 109 0.07 -19.48 4.09
N ARG A 110 -1.26 -19.48 4.02
CA ARG A 110 -2.15 -19.30 5.18
C ARG A 110 -2.32 -20.58 6.02
N LYS A 111 -2.03 -21.75 5.44
CA LYS A 111 -2.07 -23.03 6.15
C LYS A 111 -0.83 -23.20 7.01
#